data_AF-A0A939ZPW8-F1
#
_entry.id   AF-A0A939ZPW8-F1
#
_cell.length_a   1.000
_cell.length_b   1.000
_cell.length_c   1.000
_cell.angle_alpha   90.00
_cell.angle_beta   90.00
_cell.angle_gamma   90.00
#
_symmetry.space_group_name_H-M   'P 1'
#
loop_
_entity.id
_entity.type
_entity.pdbx_description
1 polymer ?
#
loop_
_entity_poly.entity_id
_entity_poly.type
_entity_poly.pdbx_seq_one_letter_code
_entity_poly.pdbx_strand_id
1 'polypeptide(L)'
;MKGSYEVIVKNRRIQYKFTISRNITILKGDSATGKTTLIDMIQAYQNDSDSSGVSITSTCPCVVLTSNNWELNLSAINNSIVFIDEGNAFVNSEDFAKAAKASSNYYVIATRNNLFNLPYSVTEIYGIKNISGNKYQQTKRLYSSFYKLYDNPKIFSWELFFTDLLKKSTNGTYLEYSKTKLNSAYLQDKESKAIMGQIPKMF
;
A
#
# COMPACT_ATOMS: atom_id res chain seq x y z
N MET A 1 -0.34 -17.40 -8.54
CA MET A 1 -1.58 -17.33 -7.71
C MET A 1 -2.53 -16.27 -8.22
N LYS A 2 -3.86 -16.44 -8.04
CA LYS A 2 -4.87 -15.39 -8.26
C LYS A 2 -6.01 -15.55 -7.27
N GLY A 3 -6.48 -14.46 -6.68
CA GLY A 3 -7.57 -14.49 -5.69
C GLY A 3 -7.27 -13.62 -4.48
N SER A 4 -8.12 -13.80 -3.45
CA SER A 4 -8.03 -13.11 -2.18
C SER A 4 -7.60 -14.08 -1.08
N TYR A 5 -6.66 -13.65 -0.25
CA TYR A 5 -6.04 -14.48 0.80
C TYR A 5 -6.22 -13.81 2.15
N GLU A 6 -6.91 -14.48 3.08
CA GLU A 6 -6.96 -14.05 4.47
C GLU A 6 -5.67 -14.48 5.18
N VAL A 7 -5.09 -13.55 5.95
CA VAL A 7 -3.89 -13.78 6.75
C VAL A 7 -4.18 -13.35 8.18
N ILE A 8 -3.92 -14.26 9.12
CA ILE A 8 -4.00 -13.99 10.55
C ILE A 8 -2.64 -14.31 11.16
N VAL A 9 -2.01 -13.32 11.80
CA VAL A 9 -0.73 -13.48 12.50
C VAL A 9 -0.96 -13.08 13.95
N LYS A 10 -0.74 -13.99 14.90
CA LYS A 10 -1.04 -13.72 16.32
C LYS A 10 0.04 -14.26 17.25
N ASN A 11 0.26 -13.54 18.34
CA ASN A 11 0.96 -14.03 19.52
C ASN A 11 0.09 -13.76 20.78
N ARG A 12 0.69 -13.89 21.96
CA ARG A 12 -0.01 -13.62 23.24
C ARG A 12 -0.57 -12.20 23.34
N ARG A 13 0.14 -11.19 22.82
CA ARG A 13 -0.12 -9.75 23.02
C ARG A 13 -0.88 -9.10 21.87
N ILE A 14 -0.63 -9.51 20.63
CA ILE A 14 -1.13 -8.86 19.42
C ILE A 14 -1.66 -9.88 18.41
N GLN A 15 -2.69 -9.49 17.67
CA GLN A 15 -3.23 -10.24 16.54
C GLN A 15 -3.44 -9.29 15.36
N TYR A 16 -2.83 -9.61 14.24
CA TYR A 16 -3.10 -9.01 12.94
C TYR A 16 -4.10 -9.88 12.17
N LYS A 17 -5.12 -9.26 11.60
CA LYS A 17 -6.05 -9.91 10.67
C LYS A 17 -6.31 -8.99 9.47
N PHE A 18 -6.03 -9.48 8.28
CA PHE A 18 -6.20 -8.73 7.03
C PHE A 18 -6.41 -9.67 5.83
N THR A 19 -6.84 -9.09 4.71
CA THR A 19 -7.04 -9.81 3.45
C THR A 19 -6.23 -9.12 2.36
N ILE A 20 -5.51 -9.92 1.57
CA ILE A 20 -4.77 -9.44 0.40
C ILE A 20 -5.53 -9.87 -0.85
N SER A 21 -5.83 -8.92 -1.74
CA SER A 21 -6.63 -9.17 -2.94
C SER A 21 -5.88 -9.01 -4.27
N ARG A 22 -4.72 -8.37 -4.24
CA ARG A 22 -3.86 -8.13 -5.40
C ARG A 22 -2.43 -8.57 -5.15
N ASN A 23 -1.69 -8.74 -6.25
CA ASN A 23 -0.29 -9.16 -6.23
C ASN A 23 0.62 -8.22 -5.43
N ILE A 24 0.32 -6.91 -5.37
CA ILE A 24 1.11 -5.96 -4.58
C ILE A 24 0.19 -5.19 -3.63
N THR A 25 0.55 -5.22 -2.35
CA THR A 25 -0.07 -4.48 -1.25
C THR A 25 1.00 -3.66 -0.55
N ILE A 26 0.73 -2.37 -0.38
CA ILE A 26 1.66 -1.44 0.26
C ILE A 26 1.17 -1.11 1.66
N LEU A 27 2.01 -1.32 2.66
CA LEU A 27 1.79 -0.87 4.02
C LEU A 27 2.51 0.46 4.26
N LYS A 28 1.72 1.54 4.30
CA LYS A 28 2.17 2.89 4.62
C LYS A 28 1.74 3.30 6.02
N GLY A 29 2.45 4.26 6.58
CA GLY A 29 2.09 4.93 7.83
C GLY A 29 3.32 5.35 8.61
N ASP A 30 3.12 6.17 9.64
CA ASP A 30 4.20 6.71 10.45
C ASP A 30 4.94 5.63 11.27
N SER A 31 6.03 6.02 11.92
CA SER A 31 6.75 5.16 12.86
C SER A 31 5.80 4.59 13.93
N ALA A 32 6.10 3.37 14.41
CA ALA A 32 5.43 2.72 15.54
C ALA A 32 3.95 2.26 15.35
N THR A 33 3.45 2.11 14.11
CA THR A 33 2.11 1.55 13.86
C THR A 33 2.04 0.01 13.93
N GLY A 34 3.19 -0.67 14.09
CA GLY A 34 3.27 -2.14 14.14
C GLY A 34 3.51 -2.84 12.80
N LYS A 35 4.01 -2.13 11.77
CA LYS A 35 4.40 -2.73 10.47
C LYS A 35 5.58 -3.70 10.62
N THR A 36 6.69 -3.20 11.16
CA THR A 36 7.89 -4.01 11.44
C THR A 36 7.55 -5.17 12.37
N THR A 37 6.77 -4.93 13.43
CA THR A 37 6.31 -5.98 14.35
C THR A 37 5.54 -7.12 13.64
N LEU A 38 4.72 -6.82 12.64
CA LEU A 38 4.05 -7.87 11.85
C LEU A 38 5.09 -8.72 11.10
N ILE A 39 6.05 -8.07 10.44
CA ILE A 39 7.07 -8.75 9.64
C ILE A 39 8.00 -9.57 10.55
N ASP A 40 8.43 -9.01 11.68
CA ASP A 40 9.26 -9.68 12.69
C ASP A 40 8.57 -10.93 13.24
N MET A 41 7.26 -10.87 13.48
CA MET A 41 6.48 -12.03 13.94
C MET A 41 6.46 -13.15 12.88
N ILE A 42 6.34 -12.80 11.60
CA ILE A 42 6.38 -13.78 10.51
C ILE A 42 7.78 -14.38 10.39
N GLN A 43 8.82 -13.56 10.48
CA GLN A 43 10.20 -14.01 10.44
C GLN A 43 10.54 -14.95 11.60
N ALA A 44 10.10 -14.62 12.82
CA ALA A 44 10.28 -15.47 13.99
C ALA A 44 9.60 -16.83 13.82
N TYR A 45 8.38 -16.87 13.27
CA TYR A 45 7.71 -18.13 12.96
C TYR A 45 8.44 -18.94 11.89
N GLN A 46 8.99 -18.29 10.86
CA GLN A 46 9.76 -18.98 9.82
C GLN A 46 11.04 -19.64 10.37
N ASN A 47 11.67 -19.03 11.36
CA ASN A 47 12.90 -19.55 11.97
C ASN A 47 12.63 -20.63 13.03
N ASP A 48 11.68 -20.37 13.95
CA ASP A 48 11.50 -21.17 15.17
C ASP A 48 10.16 -21.92 15.22
N SER A 49 9.31 -21.76 14.19
CA SER A 49 7.97 -22.37 14.10
C SER A 49 7.18 -22.21 15.40
N ASP A 50 6.72 -23.31 16.02
CA ASP A 50 5.93 -23.29 17.25
C ASP A 50 6.67 -22.71 18.46
N SER A 51 8.00 -22.73 18.47
CA SER A 51 8.83 -22.19 19.56
C SER A 51 8.88 -20.67 19.58
N SER A 52 8.48 -20.01 18.49
CA SER A 52 8.43 -18.54 18.39
C SER A 52 7.35 -17.91 19.27
N GLY A 53 6.35 -18.69 19.72
CA GLY A 53 5.14 -18.17 20.37
C GLY A 53 4.22 -17.36 19.43
N VAL A 54 4.48 -17.44 18.12
CA VAL A 54 3.66 -16.87 17.04
C VAL A 54 2.90 -17.98 16.34
N SER A 55 1.69 -17.70 15.88
CA SER A 55 0.95 -18.57 14.97
C SER A 55 0.48 -17.78 13.76
N ILE A 56 0.65 -18.39 12.58
CA ILE A 56 0.22 -17.85 11.30
C ILE A 56 -0.88 -18.76 10.74
N THR A 57 -1.98 -18.16 10.33
CA THR A 57 -3.05 -18.85 9.61
C THR A 57 -3.25 -18.17 8.28
N SER A 58 -2.99 -18.89 7.20
CA SER A 58 -3.25 -18.48 5.82
C SER A 58 -3.40 -19.71 4.93
N THR A 59 -4.10 -19.57 3.81
CA THR A 59 -4.20 -20.61 2.78
C THR A 59 -2.95 -20.73 1.93
N CYS A 60 -2.03 -19.76 2.03
CA CYS A 60 -0.75 -19.78 1.31
C CYS A 60 0.42 -19.50 2.26
N PRO A 61 1.64 -19.96 1.94
CA PRO A 61 2.80 -19.71 2.79
C PRO A 61 3.10 -18.21 2.90
N CYS A 62 3.43 -17.76 4.12
CA CYS A 62 3.89 -16.41 4.39
C CYS A 62 5.41 -16.44 4.61
N VAL A 63 6.16 -15.69 3.81
CA VAL A 63 7.63 -15.71 3.82
C VAL A 63 8.16 -14.29 3.95
N VAL A 64 9.21 -14.08 4.74
CA VAL A 64 9.90 -12.79 4.81
C VAL A 64 11.08 -12.78 3.85
N LEU A 65 11.17 -11.76 3.00
CA LEU A 65 12.31 -11.54 2.12
C LEU A 65 13.16 -10.38 2.66
N THR A 66 14.45 -10.64 2.83
CA THR A 66 15.44 -9.66 3.32
C THR A 66 16.43 -9.30 2.21
N SER A 67 17.19 -8.21 2.40
CA SER A 67 18.16 -7.69 1.41
C SER A 67 19.21 -8.71 0.96
N ASN A 68 19.63 -9.60 1.84
CA ASN A 68 20.74 -10.51 1.55
C ASN A 68 20.31 -11.59 0.55
N ASN A 69 21.01 -11.67 -0.60
CA ASN A 69 20.73 -12.63 -1.68
C ASN A 69 19.25 -12.68 -2.08
N TRP A 70 18.57 -11.52 -2.08
CA TRP A 70 17.13 -11.45 -2.31
C TRP A 70 16.71 -12.06 -3.67
N GLU A 71 17.55 -11.94 -4.71
CA GLU A 71 17.28 -12.51 -6.05
C GLU A 71 17.19 -14.03 -6.02
N LEU A 72 18.20 -14.68 -5.43
CA LEU A 72 18.25 -16.14 -5.29
C LEU A 72 17.10 -16.63 -4.41
N ASN A 73 16.88 -15.96 -3.28
CA ASN A 73 15.79 -16.30 -2.36
C ASN A 73 14.43 -16.17 -3.05
N LEU A 74 14.21 -15.07 -3.80
CA LEU A 74 12.95 -14.84 -4.48
C LEU A 74 12.70 -15.85 -5.60
N SER A 75 13.75 -16.29 -6.31
CA SER A 75 13.63 -17.30 -7.37
C SER A 75 13.14 -18.66 -6.85
N ALA A 76 13.46 -18.99 -5.60
CA ALA A 76 13.01 -20.23 -4.94
C ALA A 76 11.58 -20.13 -4.41
N ILE A 77 11.10 -18.92 -4.10
CA ILE A 77 9.79 -18.71 -3.51
C ILE A 77 8.72 -18.70 -4.60
N ASN A 78 7.78 -19.63 -4.50
CA ASN A 78 6.65 -19.73 -5.42
C ASN A 78 5.34 -19.85 -4.65
N ASN A 79 4.26 -19.37 -5.27
CA ASN A 79 2.91 -19.40 -4.73
C ASN A 79 2.82 -19.00 -3.23
N SER A 80 3.53 -17.95 -2.84
CA SER A 80 3.60 -17.46 -1.45
C SER A 80 3.21 -15.98 -1.35
N ILE A 81 2.93 -15.55 -0.12
CA ILE A 81 2.81 -14.13 0.26
C ILE A 81 4.15 -13.70 0.85
N VAL A 82 4.85 -12.83 0.13
CA VAL A 82 6.18 -12.33 0.47
C VAL A 82 6.06 -11.00 1.21
N PHE A 83 6.57 -10.96 2.43
CA PHE A 83 6.61 -9.77 3.28
C PHE A 83 7.99 -9.11 3.19
N ILE A 84 8.02 -7.80 2.99
CA ILE A 84 9.25 -7.01 2.85
C ILE A 84 9.15 -5.78 3.75
N ASP A 85 10.16 -5.59 4.60
CA ASP A 85 10.23 -4.42 5.49
C ASP A 85 10.90 -3.21 4.84
N GLU A 86 10.72 -2.04 5.45
CA GLU A 86 11.15 -0.73 4.94
C GLU A 86 12.66 -0.63 4.68
N GLY A 87 13.49 -1.38 5.42
CA GLY A 87 14.97 -1.34 5.30
C GLY A 87 15.55 -1.92 4.01
N ASN A 88 14.71 -2.43 3.11
CA ASN A 88 15.13 -3.15 1.91
C ASN A 88 15.19 -2.23 0.69
N ALA A 89 16.34 -1.58 0.45
CA ALA A 89 16.52 -0.64 -0.66
C ALA A 89 16.28 -1.25 -2.05
N PHE A 90 16.51 -2.57 -2.19
CA PHE A 90 16.32 -3.29 -3.46
C PHE A 90 14.88 -3.22 -3.98
N VAL A 91 13.90 -2.97 -3.13
CA VAL A 91 12.48 -2.90 -3.52
C VAL A 91 12.22 -1.78 -4.54
N ASN A 92 13.04 -0.74 -4.55
CA ASN A 92 12.96 0.35 -5.52
C ASN A 92 13.69 0.04 -6.84
N SER A 93 14.41 -1.07 -6.98
CA SER A 93 15.14 -1.38 -8.19
C SER A 93 14.22 -1.85 -9.32
N GLU A 94 14.65 -1.64 -10.56
CA GLU A 94 13.96 -2.23 -11.72
C GLU A 94 14.05 -3.75 -11.71
N ASP A 95 15.14 -4.31 -11.19
CA ASP A 95 15.37 -5.75 -11.15
C ASP A 95 14.36 -6.44 -10.23
N PHE A 96 14.07 -5.84 -9.07
CA PHE A 96 13.00 -6.33 -8.20
C PHE A 96 11.63 -6.24 -8.89
N ALA A 97 11.35 -5.13 -9.58
CA ALA A 97 10.09 -4.98 -10.30
C ALA A 97 9.91 -6.04 -11.40
N LYS A 98 10.98 -6.36 -12.14
CA LYS A 98 11.00 -7.43 -13.15
C LYS A 98 10.78 -8.80 -12.51
N ALA A 99 11.52 -9.11 -11.45
CA ALA A 99 11.42 -10.38 -10.74
C ALA A 99 10.04 -10.57 -10.11
N ALA A 100 9.50 -9.53 -9.46
CA ALA A 100 8.18 -9.57 -8.84
C ALA A 100 7.06 -9.81 -9.85
N LYS A 101 7.15 -9.15 -11.02
CA LYS A 101 6.20 -9.33 -12.13
C LYS A 101 6.26 -10.72 -12.75
N ALA A 102 7.44 -11.33 -12.81
CA ALA A 102 7.63 -12.69 -13.34
C ALA A 102 7.23 -13.79 -12.35
N SER A 103 7.15 -13.47 -11.06
CA SER A 103 6.83 -14.44 -10.00
C SER A 103 5.34 -14.81 -9.93
N SER A 104 5.06 -15.92 -9.27
CA SER A 104 3.69 -16.36 -8.95
C SER A 104 3.15 -15.80 -7.62
N ASN A 105 3.94 -14.95 -6.95
CA ASN A 105 3.78 -14.53 -5.56
C ASN A 105 2.93 -13.27 -5.39
N TYR A 106 2.44 -13.10 -4.17
CA TYR A 106 1.86 -11.85 -3.69
C TYR A 106 2.87 -11.14 -2.78
N TYR A 107 2.81 -9.82 -2.71
CA TYR A 107 3.78 -8.99 -2.00
C TYR A 107 3.09 -8.05 -1.03
N VAL A 108 3.54 -8.06 0.23
CA VAL A 108 3.19 -7.06 1.24
C VAL A 108 4.45 -6.29 1.58
N ILE A 109 4.49 -5.02 1.18
CA ILE A 109 5.68 -4.19 1.27
C ILE A 109 5.43 -3.05 2.25
N ALA A 110 6.15 -3.06 3.37
CA ALA A 110 6.17 -1.93 4.29
C ALA A 110 7.17 -0.89 3.78
N THR A 111 6.70 0.34 3.54
CA THR A 111 7.57 1.44 3.12
C THR A 111 6.88 2.78 3.38
N ARG A 112 7.67 3.84 3.64
CA ARG A 112 7.17 5.22 3.61
C ARG A 112 7.22 5.83 2.21
N ASN A 113 8.09 5.31 1.35
CA ASN A 113 8.37 5.88 0.04
C ASN A 113 7.38 5.40 -1.02
N ASN A 114 7.28 6.14 -2.13
CA ASN A 114 6.55 5.69 -3.31
C ASN A 114 7.44 4.75 -4.12
N LEU A 115 6.90 3.59 -4.50
CA LEU A 115 7.64 2.58 -5.27
C LEU A 115 7.30 2.71 -6.75
N PHE A 116 7.81 3.76 -7.40
CA PHE A 116 7.41 4.13 -8.78
C PHE A 116 7.63 3.03 -9.82
N ASN A 117 8.56 2.10 -9.55
CA ASN A 117 8.87 0.98 -10.45
C ASN A 117 7.89 -0.19 -10.34
N LEU A 118 6.97 -0.18 -9.35
CA LEU A 118 6.01 -1.27 -9.13
C LEU A 118 4.59 -0.86 -9.54
N PRO A 119 3.88 -1.70 -10.32
CA PRO A 119 2.51 -1.42 -10.74
C PRO A 119 1.50 -1.80 -9.63
N TYR A 120 1.46 -1.04 -8.54
CA TYR A 120 0.47 -1.22 -7.47
C TYR A 120 -0.70 -0.24 -7.61
N SER A 121 -1.90 -0.68 -7.19
CA SER A 121 -3.09 0.17 -7.19
C SER A 121 -3.13 1.03 -5.94
N VAL A 122 -3.62 2.28 -6.07
CA VAL A 122 -3.88 3.19 -4.95
C VAL A 122 -4.84 2.58 -3.92
N THR A 123 -5.75 1.70 -4.37
CA THR A 123 -6.68 0.95 -3.51
C THR A 123 -6.01 -0.11 -2.65
N GLU A 124 -4.77 -0.49 -2.97
CA GLU A 124 -3.99 -1.50 -2.23
C GLU A 124 -2.94 -0.87 -1.32
N ILE A 125 -3.12 0.41 -0.98
CA ILE A 125 -2.28 1.10 0.00
C ILE A 125 -3.03 1.17 1.32
N TYR A 126 -2.45 0.56 2.36
CA TYR A 126 -3.08 0.38 3.66
C TYR A 126 -2.24 0.98 4.77
N GLY A 127 -2.91 1.42 5.82
CA GLY A 127 -2.34 1.64 7.15
C GLY A 127 -2.76 0.52 8.10
N ILE A 128 -2.10 0.46 9.25
CA ILE A 128 -2.46 -0.46 10.34
C ILE A 128 -3.20 0.32 11.41
N LYS A 129 -4.41 -0.12 11.74
CA LYS A 129 -5.20 0.41 12.87
C LYS A 129 -5.23 -0.61 13.99
N ASN A 130 -4.89 -0.15 15.18
CA ASN A 130 -4.89 -0.94 16.40
C ASN A 130 -6.13 -0.63 17.23
N ILE A 131 -6.83 -1.68 17.66
CA ILE A 131 -8.01 -1.60 18.52
C ILE A 131 -7.71 -2.39 19.79
N SER A 132 -7.76 -1.70 20.92
CA SER A 132 -7.63 -2.33 22.24
C SER A 132 -8.87 -3.17 22.54
N GLY A 133 -8.69 -4.45 22.86
CA GLY A 133 -9.81 -5.28 23.31
C GLY A 133 -10.31 -4.82 24.68
N ASN A 134 -11.56 -4.35 24.75
CA ASN A 134 -12.27 -4.13 26.02
C ASN A 134 -13.09 -5.37 26.36
N LYS A 135 -12.53 -6.26 27.19
CA LYS A 135 -13.30 -7.16 28.08
C LYS A 135 -12.35 -7.90 29.03
N TYR A 136 -12.43 -7.51 30.30
CA TYR A 136 -11.86 -8.15 31.49
C TYR A 136 -10.36 -7.97 31.78
N GLN A 137 -10.10 -7.79 33.08
CA GLN A 137 -8.99 -7.08 33.72
C GLN A 137 -7.59 -7.71 33.63
N GLN A 138 -7.30 -8.74 32.82
CA GLN A 138 -5.97 -9.38 32.92
C GLN A 138 -5.18 -9.69 31.63
N THR A 139 -5.70 -9.51 30.42
CA THR A 139 -4.83 -9.42 29.21
C THR A 139 -5.49 -8.63 28.09
N LYS A 140 -5.15 -7.34 27.94
CA LYS A 140 -5.59 -6.55 26.76
C LYS A 140 -4.81 -7.03 25.53
N ARG A 141 -5.37 -7.97 24.76
CA ARG A 141 -4.85 -8.31 23.43
C ARG A 141 -5.13 -7.14 22.48
N LEU A 142 -4.11 -6.73 21.74
CA LEU A 142 -4.22 -5.70 20.70
C LEU A 142 -4.67 -6.35 19.40
N TYR A 143 -5.76 -5.85 18.81
CA TYR A 143 -6.26 -6.30 17.52
C TYR A 143 -5.89 -5.29 16.45
N SER A 144 -5.12 -5.74 15.48
CA SER A 144 -4.59 -4.94 14.39
C SER A 144 -5.26 -5.35 13.08
N SER A 145 -5.72 -4.36 12.32
CA SER A 145 -6.37 -4.57 11.03
C SER A 145 -5.84 -3.57 10.01
N PHE A 146 -5.89 -3.96 8.73
CA PHE A 146 -5.52 -3.06 7.65
C PHE A 146 -6.72 -2.18 7.29
N TYR A 147 -6.49 -0.89 7.15
CA TYR A 147 -7.45 0.04 6.60
C TYR A 147 -6.83 0.73 5.39
N LYS A 148 -7.59 0.87 4.32
CA LYS A 148 -7.12 1.54 3.11
C LYS A 148 -6.91 3.02 3.38
N LEU A 149 -5.76 3.56 2.99
CA LEU A 149 -5.45 4.97 3.14
C LEU A 149 -6.20 5.85 2.14
N TYR A 150 -6.52 5.30 0.97
CA TYR A 150 -7.13 6.03 -0.15
C TYR A 150 -8.45 5.41 -0.59
N ASP A 151 -9.29 5.00 0.36
CA ASP A 151 -10.61 4.42 0.09
C ASP A 151 -11.72 5.46 -0.03
N ASN A 152 -11.40 6.72 -0.38
CA ASN A 152 -12.40 7.76 -0.46
C ASN A 152 -13.21 7.58 -1.76
N PRO A 153 -14.50 7.18 -1.71
CA PRO A 153 -15.32 7.02 -2.90
C PRO A 153 -15.52 8.33 -3.66
N LYS A 154 -15.25 9.50 -3.05
CA LYS A 154 -15.28 10.80 -3.74
C LYS A 154 -14.06 11.04 -4.64
N ILE A 155 -13.00 10.25 -4.52
CA ILE A 155 -11.74 10.38 -5.26
C ILE A 155 -11.53 9.15 -6.15
N PHE A 156 -12.59 8.65 -6.79
CA PHE A 156 -12.48 7.44 -7.63
C PHE A 156 -11.98 7.71 -9.06
N SER A 157 -11.70 8.97 -9.40
CA SER A 157 -11.03 9.32 -10.65
C SER A 157 -10.08 10.49 -10.39
N TRP A 158 -8.89 10.44 -10.99
CA TRP A 158 -8.00 11.60 -11.07
C TRP A 158 -8.79 12.81 -11.59
N GLU A 159 -9.71 12.58 -12.52
CA GLU A 159 -10.64 13.60 -13.01
C GLU A 159 -11.51 14.20 -11.91
N LEU A 160 -12.07 13.40 -11.00
CA LEU A 160 -12.90 13.91 -9.89
C LEU A 160 -12.06 14.70 -8.88
N PHE A 161 -10.86 14.22 -8.56
CA PHE A 161 -9.93 14.93 -7.68
C PHE A 161 -9.52 16.29 -8.26
N PHE A 162 -9.02 16.31 -9.50
CA PHE A 162 -8.62 17.56 -10.15
C PHE A 162 -9.82 18.47 -10.43
N THR A 163 -11.00 17.92 -10.73
CA THR A 163 -12.24 18.71 -10.84
C THR A 163 -12.58 19.39 -9.51
N ASP A 164 -12.55 18.66 -8.39
CA ASP A 164 -12.84 19.22 -7.07
C ASP A 164 -11.79 20.27 -6.66
N LEU A 165 -10.52 19.99 -6.91
CA LEU A 165 -9.42 20.92 -6.67
C LEU A 165 -9.55 22.21 -7.49
N LEU A 166 -9.83 22.09 -8.80
CA LEU A 166 -10.05 23.24 -9.70
C LEU A 166 -11.26 24.05 -9.27
N LYS A 167 -12.39 23.39 -8.97
CA LYS A 167 -13.59 24.08 -8.46
C LYS A 167 -13.31 24.84 -7.18
N LYS A 168 -12.66 24.23 -6.19
CA LYS A 168 -12.34 24.89 -4.91
C LYS A 168 -11.36 26.04 -5.05
N SER A 169 -10.33 25.88 -5.86
CA SER A 169 -9.28 26.90 -6.04
C SER A 169 -9.73 28.11 -6.86
N THR A 170 -10.73 27.95 -7.73
CA THR A 170 -11.22 29.01 -8.61
C THR A 170 -12.58 29.58 -8.20
N ASN A 171 -13.25 28.99 -7.20
CA ASN A 171 -14.54 29.43 -6.68
C ASN A 171 -14.51 30.92 -6.31
N GLY A 172 -15.45 31.70 -6.86
CA GLY A 172 -15.56 33.14 -6.60
C GLY A 172 -14.50 34.00 -7.30
N THR A 173 -13.70 33.43 -8.21
CA THR A 173 -12.74 34.18 -9.04
C THR A 173 -13.28 34.39 -10.46
N TYR A 174 -12.70 35.34 -11.21
CA TYR A 174 -13.04 35.51 -12.63
C TYR A 174 -12.70 34.28 -13.49
N LEU A 175 -11.89 33.36 -12.96
CA LEU A 175 -11.52 32.07 -13.55
C LEU A 175 -12.32 30.90 -12.97
N GLU A 176 -13.47 31.13 -12.35
CA GLU A 176 -14.25 30.05 -11.74
C GLU A 176 -14.52 28.90 -12.73
N TYR A 177 -14.14 27.69 -12.33
CA TYR A 177 -14.20 26.49 -13.15
C TYR A 177 -15.52 25.73 -12.96
N SER A 178 -16.18 25.40 -14.07
CA SER A 178 -17.33 24.49 -14.10
C SER A 178 -17.14 23.39 -15.15
N LYS A 179 -17.53 22.16 -14.77
CA LYS A 179 -17.47 20.99 -15.64
C LYS A 179 -18.58 20.98 -16.70
N THR A 180 -19.71 21.66 -16.45
CA THR A 180 -20.84 21.71 -17.38
C THR A 180 -20.67 22.75 -18.47
N LYS A 181 -20.01 23.87 -18.15
CA LYS A 181 -19.77 24.98 -19.07
C LYS A 181 -18.45 25.65 -18.74
N LEU A 182 -17.54 25.71 -19.72
CA LEU A 182 -16.27 26.40 -19.57
C LEU A 182 -16.49 27.91 -19.45
N ASN A 183 -15.82 28.52 -18.48
CA ASN A 183 -15.81 29.97 -18.31
C ASN A 183 -15.12 30.65 -19.51
N SER A 184 -15.76 31.66 -20.10
CA SER A 184 -15.24 32.36 -21.29
C SER A 184 -13.92 33.09 -21.04
N ALA A 185 -13.56 33.38 -19.79
CA ALA A 185 -12.23 33.91 -19.44
C ALA A 185 -11.11 32.97 -19.89
N TYR A 186 -11.32 31.65 -19.91
CA TYR A 186 -10.35 30.69 -20.40
C TYR A 186 -10.15 30.72 -21.93
N LEU A 187 -11.10 31.30 -22.67
CA LEU A 187 -11.01 31.46 -24.13
C LEU A 187 -10.22 32.71 -24.52
N GLN A 188 -9.84 33.54 -23.56
CA GLN A 188 -9.01 34.71 -23.81
C GLN A 188 -7.57 34.30 -24.09
N ASP A 189 -6.91 35.11 -24.92
CA ASP A 189 -5.62 34.80 -25.52
C ASP A 189 -4.49 34.67 -24.49
N LYS A 190 -4.58 35.44 -23.40
CA LYS A 190 -3.59 35.46 -22.31
C LYS A 190 -3.69 34.19 -21.45
N GLU A 191 -4.90 33.84 -21.04
CA GLU A 191 -5.22 32.72 -20.16
C GLU A 191 -4.99 31.39 -20.87
N SER A 192 -5.44 31.27 -22.12
CA SER A 192 -5.21 30.07 -22.95
C SER A 192 -3.72 29.81 -23.17
N LYS A 193 -2.92 30.84 -23.52
CA LYS A 193 -1.46 30.72 -23.66
C LYS A 193 -0.78 30.33 -22.35
N ALA A 194 -1.21 30.90 -21.22
CA ALA A 194 -0.65 30.55 -19.91
C ALA A 194 -0.90 29.08 -19.55
N ILE A 195 -2.11 28.56 -19.80
CA ILE A 195 -2.45 27.15 -19.57
C ILE A 195 -1.64 26.24 -20.49
N MET A 196 -1.59 26.55 -21.79
CA MET A 196 -0.83 25.76 -22.76
C MET A 196 0.67 25.73 -22.44
N GLY A 197 1.22 26.78 -21.83
CA GLY A 197 2.61 26.82 -21.38
C GLY A 197 2.93 25.87 -20.21
N GLN A 198 1.94 25.42 -19.45
CA GLN A 198 2.10 24.48 -18.34
C GLN A 198 1.93 23.02 -18.75
N ILE A 199 1.34 22.76 -19.92
CA ILE A 199 1.17 21.40 -20.44
C ILE A 199 2.52 20.95 -21.01
N PRO A 200 3.12 19.84 -20.50
CA PRO A 200 4.33 19.31 -21.09
C PRO A 200 4.12 19.03 -22.57
N LYS A 201 5.05 19.46 -23.43
CA LYS A 201 5.02 19.05 -24.84
C LYS A 201 5.13 17.53 -24.87
N MET A 202 4.02 16.85 -25.14
CA MET A 202 4.06 15.42 -25.42
C MET A 202 4.82 15.27 -26.74
N PHE A 203 5.98 14.64 -26.66
CA PHE A 203 6.80 14.24 -27.81
C PHE A 203 6.10 13.14 -28.60
#